data_AF-W5LWV1-F1
#
_entry.id   AF-W5LWV1-F1
#
_cell.length_a   1.000
_cell.length_b   1.000
_cell.length_c   1.000
_cell.angle_alpha   90.00
_cell.angle_beta   90.00
_cell.angle_gamma   90.00
#
_symmetry.space_group_name_H-M   'P 1'
#
loop_
_entity.id
_entity.type
_entity.pdbx_description
1 polymer ?
#
loop_
_entity_poly.entity_id
_entity_poly.type
_entity_poly.pdbx_seq_one_letter_code
_entity_poly.pdbx_strand_id
1 'polypeptide(L)'
;MKVHLLSTDHEGGEENRWPVPFDPSLREVTVSLSGPAPEIELRDPYGRIVGEELGLTELLNIPNSARVVGVKHPRPGTWTLRVSCSGRHSLRVTGVSNLDFRAGFSSRPVTDFSQTRERPVEGTGHTMHPPHNTSSHQL
;
A
#
# COMPACT_ATOMS: atom_id res chain seq x y z
N MET A 1 -1.74 -0.99 -10.17
CA MET A 1 -0.67 -1.82 -9.60
C MET A 1 -0.99 -2.16 -8.15
N LYS A 2 -0.70 -3.39 -7.68
CA LYS A 2 -0.78 -3.74 -6.26
C LYS A 2 0.53 -3.38 -5.56
N VAL A 3 0.45 -2.75 -4.40
CA VAL A 3 1.61 -2.34 -3.57
C VAL A 3 1.49 -2.91 -2.17
N HIS A 4 2.63 -3.16 -1.52
CA HIS A 4 2.69 -3.56 -0.12
C HIS A 4 3.04 -2.35 0.74
N LEU A 5 2.21 -2.04 1.74
CA LEU A 5 2.38 -0.87 2.60
C LEU A 5 2.98 -1.24 3.96
N LEU A 6 2.59 -2.40 4.51
CA LEU A 6 3.08 -2.93 5.78
C LEU A 6 2.94 -4.45 5.79
N SER A 7 3.92 -5.14 6.37
CA SER A 7 3.90 -6.60 6.56
C SER A 7 4.69 -6.96 7.81
N THR A 8 4.04 -7.52 8.82
CA THR A 8 4.68 -7.95 10.07
C THR A 8 4.13 -9.29 10.54
N ASP A 9 4.96 -10.04 11.24
CA ASP A 9 4.62 -11.32 11.87
C ASP A 9 5.04 -11.25 13.34
N HIS A 10 4.18 -11.78 14.22
CA HIS A 10 4.36 -11.71 15.67
C HIS A 10 4.15 -13.10 16.26
N GLU A 11 5.09 -13.57 17.09
CA GLU A 11 5.04 -14.93 17.67
C GLU A 11 4.04 -15.08 18.84
N GLY A 12 3.51 -13.98 19.37
CA GLY A 12 2.62 -13.95 20.53
C GLY A 12 1.48 -12.96 20.37
N GLY A 13 0.61 -12.90 21.38
CA GLY A 13 -0.48 -11.93 21.46
C GLY A 13 0.06 -10.55 21.83
N GLU A 14 -0.28 -9.55 21.02
CA GLU A 14 0.22 -8.19 21.17
C GLU A 14 -0.78 -7.20 20.57
N GLU A 15 -0.79 -5.99 21.11
CA GLU A 15 -1.41 -4.84 20.47
C GLU A 15 -0.33 -3.96 19.85
N ASN A 16 -0.48 -3.64 18.58
CA ASN A 16 0.45 -2.83 17.84
C ASN A 16 -0.23 -1.65 17.16
N ARG A 17 0.53 -0.57 16.98
CA ARG A 17 0.06 0.66 16.35
C ARG A 17 1.10 1.21 15.38
N TRP A 18 0.70 1.40 14.12
CA TRP A 18 1.59 1.94 13.09
C TRP A 18 1.00 3.18 12.43
N PRO A 19 1.81 4.25 12.25
CA PRO A 19 1.50 5.28 11.27
C PRO A 19 1.77 4.72 9.86
N VAL A 20 0.75 4.71 9.00
CA VAL A 20 0.85 4.22 7.62
C VAL A 20 0.53 5.37 6.66
N PRO A 21 1.51 5.85 5.86
CA PRO A 21 1.26 6.92 4.91
C PRO A 21 0.47 6.39 3.70
N PHE A 22 -0.71 6.95 3.45
CA PHE A 22 -1.48 6.70 2.25
C PHE A 22 -1.28 7.85 1.27
N ASP A 23 -0.72 7.54 0.11
CA ASP A 23 -0.46 8.53 -0.92
C ASP A 23 -1.69 8.74 -1.84
N PRO A 24 -1.76 9.86 -2.59
CA PRO A 24 -2.92 10.18 -3.43
C PRO A 24 -3.21 9.22 -4.58
N SER A 25 -2.26 8.35 -4.95
CA SER A 25 -2.47 7.38 -6.03
C SER A 25 -3.24 6.13 -5.57
N LEU A 26 -3.37 5.92 -4.25
CA LEU A 26 -4.09 4.77 -3.71
C LEU A 26 -5.60 4.88 -4.00
N ARG A 27 -6.12 3.86 -4.68
CA ARG A 27 -7.55 3.67 -4.98
C ARG A 27 -8.22 2.76 -3.98
N GLU A 28 -7.48 1.84 -3.40
CA GLU A 28 -7.98 0.91 -2.40
C GLU A 28 -6.86 0.52 -1.45
N VAL A 29 -7.18 0.35 -0.18
CA VAL A 29 -6.31 -0.28 0.81
C VAL A 29 -7.04 -1.46 1.42
N THR A 30 -6.33 -2.58 1.56
CA THR A 30 -6.80 -3.79 2.24
C THR A 30 -5.87 -4.10 3.40
N VAL A 31 -6.46 -4.30 4.58
CA VAL A 31 -5.78 -4.76 5.79
C VAL A 31 -6.24 -6.17 6.09
N SER A 32 -5.31 -7.11 6.12
CA SER A 32 -5.53 -8.52 6.44
C SER A 32 -4.79 -8.87 7.71
N LEU A 33 -5.52 -9.37 8.70
CA LEU A 33 -4.99 -9.85 9.97
C LEU A 33 -5.41 -11.29 10.17
N SER A 34 -4.45 -12.19 10.29
CA SER A 34 -4.71 -13.59 10.66
C SER A 34 -4.11 -13.89 12.02
N GLY A 35 -4.88 -14.54 12.90
CA GLY A 35 -4.53 -14.83 14.28
C GLY A 35 -5.79 -15.00 15.14
N PRO A 36 -5.63 -15.48 16.38
CA PRO A 36 -6.75 -15.64 17.31
C PRO A 36 -7.23 -14.29 17.84
N ALA A 37 -8.55 -14.13 17.95
CA ALA A 37 -9.25 -12.90 18.30
C ALA A 37 -8.72 -11.65 17.55
N PRO A 38 -8.80 -11.62 16.20
CA PRO A 38 -8.22 -10.54 15.41
C PRO A 38 -9.06 -9.27 15.46
N GLU A 39 -8.46 -8.18 15.94
CA GLU A 39 -9.06 -6.85 15.97
C GLU A 39 -8.30 -5.87 15.07
N ILE A 40 -9.03 -5.09 14.28
CA ILE A 40 -8.48 -4.06 13.38
C ILE A 40 -9.25 -2.77 13.62
N GLU A 41 -8.53 -1.70 13.92
CA GLU A 41 -9.02 -0.32 14.00
C GLU A 41 -8.18 0.56 13.07
N LEU A 42 -8.86 1.30 12.19
CA LEU A 42 -8.24 2.31 11.33
C LEU A 42 -8.67 3.69 11.78
N ARG A 43 -7.71 4.62 11.85
CA ARG A 43 -8.00 6.05 12.00
C ARG A 43 -7.50 6.83 10.80
N ASP A 44 -8.33 7.74 10.33
CA ASP A 44 -7.99 8.63 9.23
C ASP A 44 -6.95 9.69 9.65
N PRO A 45 -6.44 10.51 8.72
CA PRO A 45 -5.45 11.54 9.04
C PRO A 45 -5.92 12.62 10.02
N TYR A 46 -7.24 12.70 10.30
CA TYR A 46 -7.81 13.60 11.30
C TYR A 46 -7.99 12.91 12.66
N GLY A 47 -7.56 11.66 12.80
CA GLY A 47 -7.66 10.86 14.02
C GLY A 47 -9.03 10.22 14.25
N ARG A 48 -9.95 10.29 13.27
CA ARG A 48 -11.29 9.71 13.38
C ARG A 48 -11.25 8.22 13.11
N ILE A 49 -11.92 7.42 13.94
CA ILE A 49 -12.07 5.98 13.72
C ILE A 49 -12.94 5.77 12.48
N VAL A 50 -12.43 5.02 11.51
CA VAL A 50 -13.11 4.74 10.23
C VAL A 50 -13.89 3.44 10.36
N GLY A 51 -15.19 3.58 10.61
CA GLY A 51 -16.17 2.47 10.54
C GLY A 51 -16.86 2.38 9.19
N GLU A 52 -17.91 1.57 9.11
CA GLU A 52 -18.68 1.34 7.87
C GLU A 52 -19.24 2.63 7.26
N GLU A 53 -19.78 3.51 8.09
CA GLU A 53 -20.33 4.81 7.67
C GLU A 53 -19.29 5.72 7.00
N LEU A 54 -18.01 5.51 7.31
CA LEU A 54 -16.88 6.26 6.75
C LEU A 54 -16.15 5.50 5.64
N GLY A 55 -16.74 4.40 5.16
CA GLY A 55 -16.27 3.65 3.98
C GLY A 55 -15.37 2.45 4.31
N LEU A 56 -15.28 2.02 5.58
CA LEU A 56 -14.70 0.72 5.91
C LEU A 56 -15.62 -0.39 5.39
N THR A 57 -15.05 -1.37 4.70
CA THR A 57 -15.79 -2.57 4.26
C THR A 57 -15.16 -3.79 4.90
N GLU A 58 -15.96 -4.65 5.54
CA GLU A 58 -15.51 -5.97 5.95
C GLU A 58 -15.55 -6.93 4.75
N LEU A 59 -14.40 -7.43 4.34
CA LEU A 59 -14.25 -8.30 3.16
C LEU A 59 -14.26 -9.78 3.57
N LEU A 60 -13.75 -10.08 4.76
CA LEU A 60 -13.73 -11.43 5.33
C LEU A 60 -13.68 -11.33 6.85
N ASN A 61 -14.42 -12.21 7.52
CA ASN A 61 -14.36 -12.38 8.96
C ASN A 61 -14.54 -13.86 9.29
N ILE A 62 -13.43 -14.52 9.61
CA ILE A 62 -13.40 -15.89 10.12
C ILE A 62 -13.20 -15.79 11.63
N PRO A 63 -14.24 -16.11 12.42
CA PRO A 63 -14.19 -15.96 13.87
C PRO A 63 -12.94 -16.60 14.47
N ASN A 64 -12.25 -15.84 15.33
CA ASN A 64 -11.04 -16.28 16.01
C ASN A 64 -9.90 -16.78 15.09
N SER A 65 -9.88 -16.39 13.82
CA SER A 65 -8.86 -16.86 12.86
C SER A 65 -8.37 -15.77 11.92
N ALA A 66 -9.25 -14.97 11.34
CA ALA A 66 -8.84 -13.92 10.41
C ALA A 66 -9.89 -12.83 10.26
N ARG A 67 -9.43 -11.60 10.01
CA ARG A 67 -10.27 -10.47 9.63
C ARG A 67 -9.59 -9.69 8.51
N VAL A 68 -10.36 -9.34 7.49
CA VAL A 68 -9.92 -8.54 6.35
C VAL A 68 -10.86 -7.39 6.16
N VAL A 69 -10.32 -6.17 6.18
CA VAL A 69 -11.09 -4.95 5.94
C VAL A 69 -10.48 -4.16 4.77
N GLY A 70 -11.32 -3.42 4.07
CA GLY A 70 -10.94 -2.58 2.93
C GLY A 70 -11.44 -1.15 3.09
N VAL A 71 -10.72 -0.21 2.50
CA VAL A 71 -11.15 1.18 2.32
C VAL A 71 -10.92 1.57 0.86
N LYS A 72 -11.99 2.00 0.19
CA LYS A 72 -11.91 2.53 -1.18
C LYS A 72 -11.73 4.04 -1.16
N HIS A 73 -10.95 4.55 -2.12
CA HIS A 73 -10.60 5.96 -2.25
C HIS A 73 -10.19 6.61 -0.92
N PRO A 74 -9.20 6.04 -0.21
CA PRO A 74 -8.80 6.56 1.09
C PRO A 74 -8.30 8.01 0.96
N ARG A 75 -8.56 8.83 1.98
CA ARG A 75 -8.01 10.19 2.03
C ARG A 75 -6.47 10.11 2.12
N PRO A 76 -5.74 10.90 1.32
CA PRO A 76 -4.29 10.96 1.43
C PRO A 76 -3.87 11.50 2.80
N GLY A 77 -2.76 10.99 3.32
CA GLY A 77 -2.19 11.41 4.60
C GLY A 77 -1.75 10.22 5.47
N THR A 78 -1.31 10.52 6.69
CA THR A 78 -0.89 9.49 7.64
C THR A 78 -2.10 8.89 8.35
N TRP A 79 -2.39 7.64 8.06
CA TRP A 79 -3.40 6.85 8.78
C TRP A 79 -2.77 6.20 10.00
N THR A 80 -3.59 5.91 11.00
CA THR A 80 -3.16 5.10 12.15
C THR A 80 -3.86 3.76 12.11
N LEU A 81 -3.07 2.69 11.99
CA LEU A 81 -3.55 1.32 12.09
C LEU A 81 -3.25 0.80 13.49
N ARG A 82 -4.30 0.39 14.21
CA ARG A 82 -4.20 -0.34 15.48
C ARG A 82 -4.72 -1.76 15.27
N VAL A 83 -3.94 -2.73 15.70
CA VAL A 83 -4.24 -4.16 15.58
C VAL A 83 -4.03 -4.81 16.94
N SER A 84 -4.91 -5.73 17.29
CA SER A 84 -4.75 -6.60 18.46
C SER A 84 -5.05 -8.04 18.07
N CYS A 85 -4.26 -8.96 18.61
CA CYS A 85 -4.45 -10.40 18.49
C CYS A 85 -4.04 -11.06 19.81
N SER A 86 -4.71 -12.14 20.18
CA SER A 86 -4.47 -12.85 21.46
C SER A 86 -3.34 -13.89 21.41
N GLY A 87 -2.73 -14.10 20.24
CA GLY A 87 -1.68 -15.09 20.01
C GLY A 87 -0.90 -14.80 18.73
N ARG A 88 -0.12 -15.78 18.24
CA ARG A 88 0.67 -15.62 17.01
C ARG A 88 -0.20 -15.13 15.86
N HIS A 89 0.27 -14.09 15.19
CA HIS A 89 -0.50 -13.42 14.14
C HIS A 89 0.37 -12.81 13.05
N SER A 90 -0.26 -12.56 11.91
CA SER A 90 0.35 -11.97 10.72
C SER A 90 -0.52 -10.81 10.23
N LEU A 91 0.11 -9.65 10.03
CA LEU A 91 -0.51 -8.47 9.47
C LEU A 91 0.01 -8.22 8.06
N ARG A 92 -0.89 -8.00 7.11
CA ARG A 92 -0.58 -7.61 5.73
C ARG A 92 -1.44 -6.42 5.34
N VAL A 93 -0.81 -5.32 4.94
CA VAL A 93 -1.49 -4.14 4.40
C VAL A 93 -1.04 -3.96 2.96
N THR A 94 -2.00 -3.97 2.03
CA THR A 94 -1.75 -3.77 0.60
C THR A 94 -2.61 -2.66 0.05
N GLY A 95 -2.09 -1.97 -0.96
CA GLY A 95 -2.81 -0.95 -1.71
C GLY A 95 -3.02 -1.37 -3.16
N VAL A 96 -4.08 -0.85 -3.79
CA VAL A 96 -4.19 -0.77 -5.24
C VAL A 96 -3.94 0.68 -5.62
N SER A 97 -2.84 0.93 -6.32
CA SER A 97 -2.47 2.26 -6.81
C SER A 97 -2.72 2.36 -8.32
N ASN A 98 -3.13 3.54 -8.78
CA ASN A 98 -3.20 3.86 -10.22
C ASN A 98 -1.86 4.40 -10.76
N LEU A 99 -0.82 4.42 -9.93
CA LEU A 99 0.52 4.78 -10.36
C LEU A 99 1.06 3.75 -11.35
N ASP A 100 1.46 4.23 -12.51
CA ASP A 100 2.20 3.47 -13.49
C ASP A 100 3.67 3.92 -13.41
N PHE A 101 4.56 2.97 -13.13
CA PHE A 101 5.99 3.22 -13.03
C PHE A 101 6.66 2.68 -14.28
N ARG A 102 7.10 3.58 -15.16
CA ARG A 102 7.88 3.22 -16.33
C ARG A 102 9.36 3.50 -16.07
N ALA A 103 10.19 2.47 -16.20
CA ALA A 103 11.64 2.59 -16.23
C ALA A 103 12.13 2.55 -17.68
N GLY A 104 13.22 3.24 -17.95
CA GLY A 104 13.72 3.45 -19.31
C GLY A 104 15.23 3.52 -19.34
N PHE A 105 15.80 2.97 -20.41
CA PHE A 105 17.23 2.92 -20.69
C PHE A 105 17.59 3.94 -21.76
N SER A 106 18.70 4.63 -21.58
CA SER A 106 19.30 5.46 -22.61
C SER A 106 20.81 5.27 -22.63
N SER A 107 21.39 5.32 -23.83
CA SER A 107 22.84 5.30 -24.03
C SER A 107 23.50 6.66 -23.71
N ARG A 108 22.69 7.69 -23.42
CA ARG A 108 23.12 9.03 -23.00
C ARG A 108 22.21 9.56 -21.89
N PRO A 109 22.69 10.41 -20.97
CA PRO A 109 21.84 11.05 -19.98
C PRO A 109 20.70 11.84 -20.66
N VAL A 110 19.46 11.56 -20.30
CA VAL A 110 18.28 12.26 -20.81
C VAL A 110 17.48 12.88 -19.66
N THR A 111 16.90 14.06 -19.91
CA THR A 111 16.01 14.76 -18.97
C THR A 111 14.54 14.49 -19.24
N ASP A 112 14.20 14.05 -20.45
CA ASP A 112 12.85 13.67 -20.86
C ASP A 112 12.77 12.14 -21.01
N PHE A 113 11.83 11.52 -20.30
CA PHE A 113 11.63 10.08 -20.34
C PHE A 113 11.18 9.57 -21.72
N SER A 114 10.56 10.42 -22.55
CA SER A 114 10.17 10.06 -23.92
C SER A 114 11.35 9.61 -24.79
N GLN A 115 12.58 9.98 -24.40
CA GLN A 115 13.83 9.65 -25.09
C GLN A 115 14.47 8.34 -24.60
N THR A 116 13.83 7.65 -23.67
CA THR A 116 14.29 6.35 -23.16
C THR A 116 13.69 5.18 -23.95
N ARG A 117 14.33 4.02 -23.87
CA ARG A 117 13.90 2.75 -24.47
C ARG A 117 13.66 1.70 -23.39
N GLU A 118 12.76 0.76 -23.62
CA GLU A 118 12.43 -0.27 -22.62
C GLU A 118 13.52 -1.35 -22.45
N ARG A 119 14.46 -1.45 -23.40
CA ARG A 119 15.53 -2.44 -23.36
C ARG A 119 16.90 -1.79 -23.56
N PRO A 120 17.94 -2.28 -22.86
CA PRO A 120 19.33 -1.94 -23.18
C PRO A 120 19.70 -2.40 -24.59
N VAL A 121 20.65 -1.71 -25.22
CA VAL A 121 21.28 -2.16 -26.47
C VAL A 121 22.56 -2.92 -26.12
N GLU A 122 22.70 -4.14 -26.63
CA GLU A 122 23.86 -5.00 -26.37
C GLU A 122 25.17 -4.32 -26.79
N GLY A 123 26.22 -4.42 -25.96
CA GLY A 123 27.56 -3.91 -26.26
C GLY A 123 27.80 -2.41 -26.05
N THR A 124 26.85 -1.66 -25.47
CA THR A 124 27.03 -0.22 -25.12
C THR A 124 26.70 0.06 -23.65
N GLY A 125 27.39 1.02 -23.03
CA GLY A 125 27.09 1.45 -21.66
C GLY A 125 25.79 2.26 -21.60
N HIS A 126 24.86 1.85 -20.72
CA HIS A 126 23.58 2.54 -20.53
C HIS A 126 23.48 3.11 -19.12
N THR A 127 22.77 4.23 -19.01
CA THR A 127 22.33 4.75 -17.71
C THR A 127 20.86 4.36 -17.53
N MET A 128 20.55 3.72 -16.40
CA MET A 128 19.17 3.44 -16.01
C MET A 128 18.56 4.71 -15.40
N HIS A 129 17.46 5.16 -15.96
CA HIS A 129 16.70 6.27 -15.37
C HIS A 129 15.64 5.71 -14.42
N PRO A 130 15.57 6.21 -13.16
CA PRO A 130 14.63 5.71 -12.17
C PRO A 130 13.18 5.93 -12.61
N PRO A 131 12.25 5.11 -12.09
CA PRO A 131 10.85 5.21 -12.44
C PRO A 131 10.29 6.58 -12.07
N HIS A 132 9.51 7.17 -12.98
CA HIS A 132 8.86 8.47 -12.83
C HIS A 132 7.34 8.25 -12.88
N ASN A 133 6.60 9.07 -12.13
CA ASN A 133 5.15 9.03 -12.07
C ASN A 133 4.55 9.67 -13.34
N THR A 134 3.86 8.89 -14.16
CA THR A 134 3.21 9.38 -15.40
C THR A 134 1.78 9.89 -15.20
N SER A 135 1.25 9.88 -13.96
CA SER A 135 -0.14 10.26 -13.66
C SER A 135 -0.45 11.75 -13.83
N SER A 136 0.53 12.57 -14.22
CA SER A 136 0.35 14.00 -14.44
C SER A 136 0.47 14.29 -15.93
N HIS A 137 -0.62 14.08 -16.67
CA HIS A 137 -1.04 14.87 -17.83
C HIS A 137 -2.26 14.18 -18.47
N GLN A 138 -3.46 14.55 -18.03
CA GLN A 138 -4.61 14.69 -18.92
C GLN A 138 -5.65 15.62 -18.26
N LEU A 139 -5.69 16.84 -18.83
CA LEU A 139 -6.60 17.98 -18.64
C LEU A 139 -6.48 18.77 -17.33
#